data_AF-A0AAW0WT89-F1
#
_entry.id   AF-A0AAW0WT89-F1
#
_cell.length_a   1.000
_cell.length_b   1.000
_cell.length_c   1.000
_cell.angle_alpha   90.00
_cell.angle_beta   90.00
_cell.angle_gamma   90.00
#
_symmetry.space_group_name_H-M   'P 1'
#
loop_
_entity.id
_entity.type
_entity.pdbx_description
1 polymer ?
#
loop_
_entity_poly.entity_id
_entity_poly.type
_entity_poly.pdbx_seq_one_letter_code
_entity_poly.pdbx_strand_id
1 'polypeptide(L)'
;ASELHIDFCPPDQLKSKPAVKDLVFGRNFTDHMLKIYYSDKSGWGKPRITPLQELRLHPAAKVLHYAVELFEGMKAFRGVDDAIRIFRPDKNMERMNRTAARSSLPTFDGNELIKLLKKLISIDQEWVPHSESSSLYIRPTLIGTEPTLGVQRPTEALLYVILGPVGPYFASGFKPVSLLADPKYVRAWPGGVGMMKMGSNYGPTLEIQKQAEARGLHQVLWLFGPEHRITEVGAMNIMVFLDKGNGEKELVTPPLDGLILPGVIRDSILSLARQWQEFTVSERDITMDEIIQAKSEGK
;
A
#
# COMPACT_ATOMS: atom_id res chain seq x y z
N ALA A 1 9.87 -8.10 19.58
CA ALA A 1 10.33 -6.72 19.88
C ALA A 1 11.28 -6.64 21.08
N SER A 2 11.13 -7.50 22.09
CA SER A 2 12.02 -7.56 23.27
C SER A 2 13.50 -7.81 22.95
N GLU A 3 13.78 -8.56 21.88
CA GLU A 3 15.15 -8.90 21.44
C GLU A 3 15.72 -7.93 20.39
N LEU A 4 15.14 -6.74 20.26
CA LEU A 4 15.55 -5.75 19.28
C LEU A 4 16.98 -5.27 19.54
N HIS A 5 17.79 -5.32 18.49
CA HIS A 5 19.11 -4.70 18.45
C HIS A 5 19.08 -3.43 17.61
N ILE A 6 19.81 -2.40 18.02
CA ILE A 6 19.79 -1.07 17.38
C ILE A 6 21.22 -0.63 17.13
N ASP A 7 21.55 -0.44 15.85
CA ASP A 7 22.77 0.20 15.39
C ASP A 7 22.38 1.62 14.92
N PHE A 8 22.72 2.63 15.70
CA PHE A 8 22.41 4.02 15.36
C PHE A 8 23.30 4.53 14.21
N CYS A 9 22.71 5.31 13.31
CA CYS A 9 23.42 6.06 12.30
C CYS A 9 24.36 7.08 12.97
N PRO A 10 25.66 7.08 12.66
CA PRO A 10 26.60 8.07 13.15
C PRO A 10 26.17 9.52 12.81
N PRO A 11 26.48 10.52 13.65
CA PRO A 11 26.06 11.91 13.40
C PRO A 11 26.48 12.48 12.04
N ASP A 12 27.64 12.08 11.54
CA ASP A 12 28.20 12.47 10.23
C ASP A 12 27.49 11.83 9.03
N GLN A 13 26.66 10.81 9.27
CA GLN A 13 25.87 10.11 8.25
C GLN A 13 24.38 10.48 8.28
N LEU A 14 23.94 11.30 9.24
CA LEU A 14 22.57 11.77 9.31
C LEU A 14 22.26 12.71 8.14
N LYS A 15 21.17 12.43 7.42
CA LYS A 15 20.76 13.26 6.29
C LYS A 15 19.98 14.48 6.79
N SER A 16 20.13 15.57 6.04
CA SER A 16 19.28 16.76 6.20
C SER A 16 17.83 16.43 5.82
N LYS A 17 16.87 16.94 6.62
CA LYS A 17 15.45 16.68 6.40
C LYS A 17 14.99 17.60 5.26
N PRO A 18 14.40 17.06 4.19
CA PRO A 18 13.92 17.88 3.08
C PRO A 18 12.80 18.81 3.54
N ALA A 19 12.69 19.99 2.93
CA ALA A 19 11.57 20.87 3.19
C ALA A 19 10.27 20.24 2.66
N VAL A 20 9.15 20.49 3.36
CA VAL A 20 7.84 19.88 3.06
C VAL A 20 7.41 20.08 1.60
N LYS A 21 7.67 21.27 1.05
CA LYS A 21 7.33 21.63 -0.34
C LYS A 21 8.10 20.83 -1.40
N ASP A 22 9.26 20.29 -1.04
CA ASP A 22 10.16 19.56 -1.95
C ASP A 22 9.96 18.03 -1.83
N LEU A 23 9.03 17.58 -0.98
CA LEU A 23 8.75 16.17 -0.77
C LEU A 23 8.09 15.53 -1.99
N VAL A 24 8.78 14.57 -2.59
CA VAL A 24 8.24 13.69 -3.64
C VAL A 24 8.09 12.28 -3.09
N PHE A 25 6.92 11.67 -3.32
CA PHE A 25 6.63 10.32 -2.84
C PHE A 25 7.71 9.31 -3.25
N GLY A 26 8.28 8.60 -2.27
CA GLY A 26 9.23 7.52 -2.49
C GLY A 26 10.61 7.93 -2.99
N ARG A 27 11.00 9.20 -2.86
CA ARG A 27 12.34 9.70 -3.27
C ARG A 27 13.29 9.93 -2.11
N ASN A 28 12.79 10.39 -0.97
CA ASN A 28 13.59 10.59 0.23
C ASN A 28 13.32 9.45 1.23
N PHE A 29 14.39 8.95 1.86
CA PHE A 29 14.33 7.89 2.85
C PHE A 29 15.07 8.33 4.11
N THR A 30 14.59 7.87 5.27
CA THR A 30 15.13 8.22 6.58
C THR A 30 16.53 7.63 6.82
N ASP A 31 17.06 7.85 8.03
CA ASP A 31 18.42 7.45 8.37
C ASP A 31 18.52 5.95 8.69
N HIS A 32 17.43 5.32 9.13
CA HIS A 32 17.41 3.92 9.57
C HIS A 32 16.43 3.03 8.81
N MET A 33 16.63 1.72 8.90
CA MET A 33 15.70 0.69 8.43
C MET A 33 15.61 -0.46 9.44
N LEU A 34 14.46 -1.16 9.48
CA LEU A 34 14.31 -2.42 10.21
C LEU A 34 14.65 -3.60 9.29
N LYS A 35 15.31 -4.64 9.82
CA LYS A 35 15.56 -5.92 9.16
C LYS A 35 15.30 -7.09 10.11
N ILE A 36 14.67 -8.15 9.62
CA ILE A 36 14.43 -9.40 10.33
C ILE A 36 14.60 -10.54 9.32
N TYR A 37 15.61 -11.37 9.53
CA TYR A 37 15.85 -12.55 8.71
C TYR A 37 15.02 -13.73 9.20
N TYR A 38 14.63 -14.62 8.30
CA TYR A 38 13.96 -15.87 8.59
C TYR A 38 14.68 -17.03 7.92
N SER A 39 14.76 -18.17 8.60
CA SER A 39 15.07 -19.46 7.98
C SER A 39 14.15 -20.55 8.53
N ASP A 40 13.83 -21.56 7.73
CA ASP A 40 13.09 -22.75 8.21
C ASP A 40 13.77 -23.44 9.39
N LYS A 41 15.11 -23.37 9.46
CA LYS A 41 15.92 -24.05 10.49
C LYS A 41 15.77 -23.41 11.86
N SER A 42 15.64 -22.08 11.91
CA SER A 42 15.72 -21.29 13.14
C SER A 42 14.48 -20.42 13.40
N GLY A 43 13.54 -20.38 12.47
CA GLY A 43 12.45 -19.40 12.46
C GLY A 43 12.94 -17.98 12.26
N TRP A 44 12.18 -17.02 12.79
CA TRP A 44 12.53 -15.61 12.78
C TRP A 44 13.76 -15.33 13.65
N GLY A 45 14.75 -14.67 13.07
CA GLY A 45 15.91 -14.15 13.78
C GLY A 45 15.58 -12.87 14.57
N LYS A 46 16.58 -12.38 15.31
CA LYS A 46 16.45 -11.16 16.10
C LYS A 46 16.25 -9.93 15.20
N PRO A 47 15.26 -9.07 15.48
CA PRO A 47 15.04 -7.86 14.71
C PRO A 47 16.18 -6.86 14.94
N ARG A 48 16.60 -6.18 13.87
CA ARG A 48 17.68 -5.18 13.90
C ARG A 48 17.21 -3.89 13.25
N ILE A 49 17.36 -2.77 13.95
CA ILE A 49 17.32 -1.43 13.34
C ILE A 49 18.75 -1.04 13.05
N THR A 50 19.05 -0.69 11.80
CA THR A 50 20.39 -0.31 11.34
C THR A 50 20.31 0.95 10.49
N PRO A 51 21.44 1.61 10.17
CA PRO A 51 21.45 2.63 9.14
C PRO A 51 20.85 2.09 7.83
N LEU A 52 20.19 2.96 7.07
CA LEU A 52 19.66 2.61 5.76
C LEU A 52 20.81 2.23 4.84
N GLN A 53 20.71 1.06 4.21
CA GLN A 53 21.75 0.52 3.35
C GLN A 53 21.15 -0.33 2.23
N GLU A 54 21.96 -0.61 1.22
CA GLU A 54 21.60 -1.56 0.16
C GLU A 54 21.41 -2.98 0.71
N LEU A 55 20.55 -3.75 0.03
CA LEU A 55 20.35 -5.16 0.30
C LEU A 55 21.36 -5.98 -0.52
N ARG A 56 22.17 -6.79 0.17
CA ARG A 56 23.03 -7.80 -0.48
C ARG A 56 22.23 -9.08 -0.65
N LEU A 57 21.85 -9.39 -1.89
CA LEU A 57 21.09 -10.59 -2.24
C LEU A 57 21.91 -11.47 -3.17
N HIS A 58 21.79 -12.79 -3.00
CA HIS A 58 22.32 -13.72 -3.98
C HIS A 58 21.58 -13.53 -5.33
N PRO A 59 22.24 -13.58 -6.50
CA PRO A 59 21.57 -13.37 -7.78
C PRO A 59 20.44 -14.37 -8.08
N ALA A 60 20.51 -15.57 -7.51
CA ALA A 60 19.45 -16.58 -7.61
C ALA A 60 18.35 -16.46 -6.54
N ALA A 61 18.28 -15.35 -5.78
CA ALA A 61 17.23 -15.14 -4.79
C ALA A 61 15.84 -15.13 -5.45
N LYS A 62 14.90 -15.91 -4.91
CA LYS A 62 13.56 -16.10 -5.50
C LYS A 62 12.79 -14.81 -5.79
N VAL A 63 12.98 -13.77 -4.98
CA VAL A 63 12.39 -12.45 -5.23
C VAL A 63 12.74 -11.91 -6.63
N LEU A 64 13.98 -12.12 -7.09
CA LEU A 64 14.48 -11.60 -8.37
C LEU A 64 13.97 -12.38 -9.59
N HIS A 65 13.46 -13.61 -9.41
CA HIS A 65 13.09 -14.51 -10.50
C HIS A 65 11.60 -14.83 -10.56
N TYR A 66 10.96 -14.96 -9.40
CA TYR A 66 9.58 -15.47 -9.29
C TYR A 66 8.64 -14.53 -8.54
N ALA A 67 9.06 -13.29 -8.30
CA ALA A 67 8.30 -12.28 -7.56
C ALA A 67 7.76 -12.81 -6.22
N VAL A 68 8.57 -13.60 -5.50
CA VAL A 68 8.27 -14.05 -4.13
C VAL A 68 8.48 -12.87 -3.18
N GLU A 69 7.56 -11.92 -3.26
CA GLU A 69 7.61 -10.66 -2.54
C GLU A 69 6.23 -10.05 -2.32
N LEU A 70 6.12 -9.34 -1.20
CA LEU A 70 4.96 -8.55 -0.84
C LEU A 70 5.38 -7.31 -0.08
N PHE A 71 4.49 -6.33 -0.03
CA PHE A 71 4.73 -5.10 0.70
C PHE A 71 3.46 -4.58 1.35
N GLU A 72 3.66 -3.68 2.29
CA GLU A 72 2.60 -2.89 2.91
C GLU A 72 2.83 -1.38 2.72
N GLY A 73 1.78 -0.63 2.98
CA GLY A 73 1.80 0.83 2.91
C GLY A 73 0.89 1.43 3.96
N MET A 74 1.48 2.16 4.90
CA MET A 74 0.76 2.92 5.93
C MET A 74 1.50 4.21 6.23
N LYS A 75 0.91 5.05 7.06
CA LYS A 75 1.43 6.39 7.36
C LYS A 75 1.46 6.65 8.85
N ALA A 76 2.52 7.33 9.27
CA ALA A 76 2.59 8.04 10.54
C ALA A 76 2.37 9.54 10.31
N PHE A 77 1.62 10.15 11.21
CA PHE A 77 1.24 11.56 11.17
C PHE A 77 1.64 12.21 12.49
N ARG A 78 2.23 13.41 12.41
CA ARG A 78 2.45 14.27 13.57
C ARG A 78 1.16 15.07 13.80
N GLY A 79 0.58 14.92 14.98
CA GLY A 79 -0.65 15.61 15.35
C GLY A 79 -0.42 17.08 15.70
N VAL A 80 -1.53 17.82 15.87
CA VAL A 80 -1.53 19.20 16.38
C VAL A 80 -0.96 19.32 17.81
N ASP A 81 -0.92 18.22 18.53
CA ASP A 81 -0.34 18.05 19.86
C ASP A 81 1.11 17.50 19.82
N ASP A 82 1.74 17.54 18.65
CA ASP A 82 3.07 16.99 18.34
C ASP A 82 3.20 15.47 18.49
N ALA A 83 2.17 14.76 18.95
CA ALA A 83 2.19 13.31 19.10
C ALA A 83 2.10 12.60 17.74
N ILE A 84 2.99 11.62 17.54
CA ILE A 84 3.05 10.81 16.31
C ILE A 84 2.08 9.63 16.42
N ARG A 85 1.22 9.46 15.40
CA ARG A 85 0.20 8.40 15.34
C ARG A 85 0.29 7.62 14.04
N ILE A 86 0.11 6.31 14.12
CA ILE A 86 0.00 5.42 12.94
C ILE A 86 -1.48 5.09 12.74
N PHE A 87 -2.00 5.29 11.53
CA PHE A 87 -3.41 5.05 11.25
C PHE A 87 -3.71 3.56 11.00
N ARG A 88 -4.52 2.95 11.87
CA ARG A 88 -5.03 1.56 11.80
C ARG A 88 -3.99 0.51 11.35
N PRO A 89 -2.78 0.46 11.97
CA PRO A 89 -1.72 -0.43 11.52
C PRO A 89 -2.06 -1.92 11.68
N ASP A 90 -2.97 -2.27 12.58
CA ASP A 90 -3.52 -3.62 12.77
C ASP A 90 -4.06 -4.19 11.46
N LYS A 91 -4.83 -3.39 10.70
CA LYS A 91 -5.39 -3.81 9.40
C LYS A 91 -4.33 -4.04 8.34
N ASN A 92 -3.25 -3.27 8.38
CA ASN A 92 -2.10 -3.54 7.52
C ASN A 92 -1.38 -4.84 7.90
N MET A 93 -1.23 -5.15 9.20
CA MET A 93 -0.61 -6.40 9.64
C MET A 93 -1.45 -7.62 9.25
N GLU A 94 -2.77 -7.55 9.42
CA GLU A 94 -3.71 -8.59 8.98
C GLU A 94 -3.57 -8.87 7.47
N ARG A 95 -3.50 -7.82 6.64
CA ARG A 95 -3.36 -7.95 5.18
C ARG A 95 -1.97 -8.46 4.79
N MET A 96 -0.91 -8.03 5.47
CA MET A 96 0.46 -8.50 5.23
C MET A 96 0.58 -10.00 5.51
N ASN A 97 0.05 -10.49 6.62
CA ASN A 97 0.05 -11.92 6.94
C ASN A 97 -0.78 -12.75 5.96
N ARG A 98 -1.94 -12.25 5.53
CA ARG A 98 -2.76 -12.90 4.49
C ARG A 98 -2.01 -13.02 3.17
N THR A 99 -1.29 -11.97 2.80
CA THR A 99 -0.46 -11.96 1.59
C THR A 99 0.73 -12.91 1.74
N ALA A 100 1.38 -12.94 2.91
CA ALA A 100 2.52 -13.83 3.18
C ALA A 100 2.12 -15.30 3.02
N ALA A 101 1.00 -15.69 3.63
CA ALA A 101 0.44 -17.03 3.52
C ALA A 101 0.14 -17.43 2.07
N ARG A 102 -0.37 -16.51 1.23
CA ARG A 102 -0.63 -16.79 -0.20
C ARG A 102 0.65 -17.07 -1.00
N SER A 103 1.76 -16.46 -0.61
CA SER A 103 3.07 -16.61 -1.25
C SER A 103 3.99 -17.66 -0.61
N SER A 104 3.49 -18.44 0.35
CA SER A 104 4.28 -19.39 1.17
C SER A 104 5.48 -18.74 1.88
N LEU A 105 5.41 -17.43 2.12
CA LEU A 105 6.34 -16.69 2.96
C LEU A 105 5.92 -16.84 4.43
N PRO A 106 6.87 -16.76 5.38
CA PRO A 106 6.57 -16.92 6.80
C PRO A 106 5.62 -15.83 7.30
N THR A 107 4.60 -16.23 8.05
CA THR A 107 3.75 -15.29 8.81
C THR A 107 4.48 -14.86 10.10
N PHE A 108 3.96 -13.82 10.75
CA PHE A 108 4.54 -13.24 11.96
C PHE A 108 3.46 -12.67 12.89
N ASP A 109 3.83 -12.36 14.13
CA ASP A 109 2.96 -11.63 15.06
C ASP A 109 2.88 -10.15 14.66
N GLY A 110 1.70 -9.71 14.22
CA GLY A 110 1.45 -8.34 13.80
C GLY A 110 1.65 -7.31 14.93
N ASN A 111 1.33 -7.67 16.17
CA ASN A 111 1.52 -6.76 17.31
C ASN A 111 3.00 -6.54 17.61
N GLU A 112 3.82 -7.59 17.45
CA GLU A 112 5.27 -7.46 17.60
C GLU A 112 5.88 -6.60 16.50
N LEU A 113 5.42 -6.73 15.24
CA LEU A 113 5.87 -5.84 14.17
C LEU A 113 5.44 -4.39 14.43
N ILE A 114 4.23 -4.14 14.91
CA ILE A 114 3.78 -2.78 15.29
C ILE A 114 4.67 -2.17 16.36
N LYS A 115 5.08 -2.93 17.38
CA LYS A 115 6.03 -2.45 18.40
C LYS A 115 7.38 -2.07 17.78
N LEU A 116 7.88 -2.86 16.83
CA LEU A 116 9.11 -2.56 16.09
C LEU A 116 8.97 -1.31 15.21
N LEU A 117 7.84 -1.14 14.52
CA LEU A 117 7.54 0.07 13.74
C LEU A 117 7.55 1.32 14.63
N LYS A 118 6.90 1.25 15.80
CA LYS A 118 6.92 2.35 16.79
C LYS A 118 8.35 2.69 17.22
N LYS A 119 9.20 1.68 17.45
CA LYS A 119 10.60 1.93 17.82
C LYS A 119 11.42 2.55 16.69
N LEU A 120 11.26 2.07 15.47
CA LEU A 120 11.92 2.64 14.28
C LEU A 120 11.51 4.10 14.06
N ILE A 121 10.20 4.39 14.09
CA ILE A 121 9.67 5.75 13.94
C ILE A 121 10.12 6.65 15.09
N SER A 122 10.22 6.14 16.32
CA SER A 122 10.72 6.91 17.45
C SER A 122 12.19 7.33 17.28
N ILE A 123 13.01 6.50 16.64
CA ILE A 123 14.41 6.84 16.32
C ILE A 123 14.45 7.90 15.21
N ASP A 124 13.65 7.71 14.16
CA ASP A 124 13.57 8.62 13.02
C ASP A 124 12.45 9.67 13.16
N GLN A 125 12.06 10.05 14.38
CA GLN A 125 10.84 10.84 14.61
C GLN A 125 10.88 12.24 13.97
N GLU A 126 12.07 12.82 13.87
CA GLU A 126 12.31 14.12 13.21
C GLU A 126 12.08 14.07 11.70
N TRP A 127 12.00 12.87 11.11
CA TRP A 127 11.57 12.69 9.73
C TRP A 127 10.06 12.73 9.53
N VAL A 128 9.27 12.62 10.61
CA VAL A 128 7.82 12.83 10.54
C VAL A 128 7.59 14.33 10.34
N PRO A 129 7.11 14.77 9.17
CA PRO A 129 7.09 16.19 8.83
C PRO A 129 6.32 17.02 9.86
N HIS A 130 6.86 18.19 10.22
CA HIS A 130 6.15 19.21 11.00
C HIS A 130 5.15 19.94 10.09
N SER A 131 4.09 19.23 9.69
CA SER A 131 3.05 19.72 8.80
C SER A 131 1.79 18.88 8.92
N GLU A 132 0.63 19.54 8.98
CA GLU A 132 -0.68 18.90 9.03
C GLU A 132 -1.10 18.28 7.68
N SER A 133 -0.43 18.64 6.58
CA SER A 133 -0.74 18.17 5.23
C SER A 133 0.23 17.10 4.72
N SER A 134 1.18 16.68 5.55
CA SER A 134 2.25 15.73 5.19
C SER A 134 2.32 14.56 6.17
N SER A 135 3.08 13.53 5.80
CA SER A 135 3.14 12.30 6.58
C SER A 135 4.48 11.60 6.39
N LEU A 136 4.81 10.69 7.30
CA LEU A 136 5.87 9.73 7.09
C LEU A 136 5.27 8.43 6.56
N TYR A 137 5.66 8.02 5.35
CA TYR A 137 5.21 6.77 4.78
C TYR A 137 6.08 5.61 5.28
N ILE A 138 5.42 4.52 5.66
CA ILE A 138 6.02 3.32 6.22
C ILE A 138 5.84 2.21 5.19
N ARG A 139 6.95 1.61 4.74
CA ARG A 139 7.00 0.54 3.73
C ARG A 139 7.59 -0.74 4.32
N PRO A 140 6.78 -1.58 4.97
CA PRO A 140 7.17 -2.97 5.26
C PRO A 140 7.22 -3.77 3.97
N THR A 141 8.21 -4.64 3.84
CA THR A 141 8.41 -5.51 2.69
C THR A 141 8.89 -6.87 3.18
N LEU A 142 8.37 -7.95 2.61
CA LEU A 142 8.81 -9.32 2.89
C LEU A 142 9.15 -10.02 1.58
N ILE A 143 10.37 -10.54 1.49
CA ILE A 143 10.93 -11.13 0.26
C ILE A 143 11.51 -12.51 0.53
N GLY A 144 11.40 -13.43 -0.44
CA GLY A 144 12.08 -14.73 -0.41
C GLY A 144 13.52 -14.60 -0.90
N THR A 145 14.48 -14.97 -0.05
CA THR A 145 15.92 -14.73 -0.28
C THR A 145 16.72 -15.99 -0.61
N GLU A 146 16.10 -17.15 -0.55
CA GLU A 146 16.74 -18.45 -0.78
C GLU A 146 17.48 -18.48 -2.15
N PRO A 147 18.78 -18.87 -2.19
CA PRO A 147 19.61 -18.80 -3.39
C PRO A 147 19.41 -20.01 -4.31
N THR A 148 18.20 -20.21 -4.83
CA THR A 148 17.86 -21.32 -5.73
C THR A 148 16.89 -20.92 -6.83
N LEU A 149 17.09 -21.49 -8.02
CA LEU A 149 16.20 -21.34 -9.19
C LEU A 149 15.05 -22.36 -9.18
N GLY A 150 14.96 -23.26 -8.19
CA GLY A 150 13.81 -24.15 -8.07
C GLY A 150 12.53 -23.35 -7.79
N VAL A 151 11.44 -23.63 -8.50
CA VAL A 151 10.11 -23.06 -8.20
C VAL A 151 9.48 -23.85 -7.06
N GLN A 152 9.93 -23.55 -5.85
CA GLN A 152 9.51 -24.17 -4.59
C GLN A 152 9.30 -23.10 -3.51
N ARG A 153 8.63 -23.45 -2.41
CA ARG A 153 8.44 -22.55 -1.26
C ARG A 153 9.80 -21.99 -0.79
N PRO A 154 9.90 -20.71 -0.42
CA PRO A 154 11.13 -20.14 0.13
C PRO A 154 11.45 -20.77 1.49
N THR A 155 12.71 -21.19 1.69
CA THR A 155 13.21 -21.63 3.00
C THR A 155 13.94 -20.52 3.77
N GLU A 156 14.23 -19.41 3.09
CA GLU A 156 14.84 -18.20 3.64
C GLU A 156 14.06 -16.97 3.17
N ALA A 157 13.88 -16.01 4.08
CA ALA A 157 13.20 -14.75 3.79
C ALA A 157 13.80 -13.57 4.57
N LEU A 158 13.51 -12.36 4.09
CA LEU A 158 13.85 -11.11 4.75
C LEU A 158 12.61 -10.23 4.86
N LEU A 159 12.22 -9.89 6.09
CA LEU A 159 11.31 -8.78 6.37
C LEU A 159 12.14 -7.53 6.61
N TYR A 160 11.88 -6.45 5.89
CA TYR A 160 12.49 -5.15 6.15
C TYR A 160 11.47 -4.03 6.11
N VAL A 161 11.78 -2.91 6.76
CA VAL A 161 10.94 -1.70 6.74
C VAL A 161 11.81 -0.50 6.45
N ILE A 162 11.40 0.29 5.45
CA ILE A 162 11.96 1.61 5.17
C ILE A 162 10.90 2.69 5.39
N LEU A 163 11.37 3.88 5.72
CA LEU A 163 10.54 5.04 5.97
C LEU A 163 10.91 6.16 4.99
N GLY A 164 9.95 6.97 4.59
CA GLY A 164 10.20 8.14 3.75
C GLY A 164 9.14 9.22 3.93
N PRO A 165 9.53 10.50 4.09
CA PRO A 165 8.56 11.59 4.21
C PRO A 165 7.81 11.79 2.88
N VAL A 166 6.53 12.14 2.98
CA VAL A 166 5.64 12.34 1.84
C VAL A 166 4.87 13.63 2.06
N GLY A 167 4.95 14.52 1.07
CA GLY A 167 4.21 15.77 1.05
C GLY A 167 2.72 15.57 0.73
N PRO A 168 1.94 16.67 0.66
CA PRO A 168 0.57 16.60 0.23
C PRO A 168 0.49 16.12 -1.23
N TYR A 169 -0.44 15.21 -1.53
CA TYR A 169 -0.78 14.86 -2.92
C TYR A 169 -1.32 16.07 -3.68
N PHE A 170 -1.89 17.04 -2.96
CA PHE A 170 -2.59 18.21 -3.50
C PHE A 170 -2.15 19.49 -2.78
N ALA A 171 -0.94 19.98 -3.07
CA ALA A 171 -0.34 21.13 -2.40
C ALA A 171 -1.16 22.45 -2.53
N SER A 172 -2.04 22.56 -3.53
CA SER A 172 -2.85 23.74 -3.82
C SER A 172 -4.37 23.47 -3.75
N GLY A 173 -4.80 22.49 -2.94
CA GLY A 173 -6.19 22.03 -2.88
C GLY A 173 -6.51 20.90 -3.86
N PHE A 174 -7.68 20.27 -3.69
CA PHE A 174 -8.09 19.07 -4.43
C PHE A 174 -8.01 19.30 -5.94
N LYS A 175 -7.27 18.43 -6.64
CA LYS A 175 -7.23 18.40 -8.11
C LYS A 175 -7.83 17.08 -8.60
N PRO A 176 -8.89 17.12 -9.41
CA PRO A 176 -9.42 15.89 -9.99
C PRO A 176 -8.38 15.26 -10.91
N VAL A 177 -8.42 13.92 -11.00
CA VAL A 177 -7.55 13.14 -11.89
C VAL A 177 -8.34 12.65 -13.08
N SER A 178 -7.73 12.66 -14.26
CA SER A 178 -8.28 12.06 -15.48
C SER A 178 -7.83 10.60 -15.61
N LEU A 179 -8.73 9.73 -16.08
CA LEU A 179 -8.55 8.28 -16.05
C LEU A 179 -8.56 7.65 -17.44
N LEU A 180 -7.65 6.72 -17.71
CA LEU A 180 -7.71 5.82 -18.86
C LEU A 180 -8.56 4.60 -18.52
N ALA A 181 -9.69 4.43 -19.21
CA ALA A 181 -10.56 3.26 -19.09
C ALA A 181 -10.48 2.46 -20.40
N ASP A 182 -9.60 1.46 -20.46
CA ASP A 182 -9.38 0.63 -21.66
C ASP A 182 -9.61 -0.85 -21.29
N PRO A 183 -10.69 -1.49 -21.79
CA PRO A 183 -11.06 -2.86 -21.41
C PRO A 183 -10.09 -3.92 -21.95
N LYS A 184 -9.14 -3.55 -22.81
CA LYS A 184 -8.08 -4.44 -23.28
C LYS A 184 -7.18 -4.94 -22.14
N TYR A 185 -7.07 -4.18 -21.05
CA TYR A 185 -6.16 -4.46 -19.95
C TYR A 185 -6.91 -4.84 -18.68
N VAL A 186 -6.50 -5.97 -18.08
CA VAL A 186 -7.09 -6.50 -16.86
C VAL A 186 -6.05 -6.48 -15.74
N ARG A 187 -6.39 -5.85 -14.61
CA ARG A 187 -5.51 -5.77 -13.43
C ARG A 187 -5.43 -7.08 -12.66
N ALA A 188 -6.57 -7.74 -12.52
CA ALA A 188 -6.76 -8.95 -11.73
C ALA A 188 -7.97 -9.73 -12.25
N TRP A 189 -8.02 -11.03 -11.95
CA TRP A 189 -9.06 -11.94 -12.41
C TRP A 189 -9.47 -12.93 -11.30
N PRO A 190 -10.66 -13.55 -11.37
CA PRO A 190 -11.11 -14.59 -10.44
C PRO A 190 -10.10 -15.74 -10.32
N GLY A 191 -9.81 -16.17 -9.10
CA GLY A 191 -8.78 -17.18 -8.82
C GLY A 191 -7.33 -16.65 -8.83
N GLY A 192 -7.12 -15.41 -9.30
CA GLY A 192 -5.85 -14.72 -9.25
C GLY A 192 -5.46 -14.24 -7.85
N VAL A 193 -4.69 -13.16 -7.79
CA VAL A 193 -4.07 -12.65 -6.56
C VAL A 193 -4.27 -11.15 -6.37
N GLY A 194 -5.24 -10.54 -7.08
CA GLY A 194 -5.52 -9.10 -7.05
C GLY A 194 -5.87 -8.54 -5.68
N MET A 195 -6.51 -9.35 -4.83
CA MET A 195 -6.83 -9.02 -3.42
C MET A 195 -5.61 -9.07 -2.47
N MET A 196 -4.44 -9.46 -2.96
CA MET A 196 -3.21 -9.55 -2.17
C MET A 196 -2.23 -8.45 -2.57
N LYS A 197 -1.42 -7.98 -1.61
CA LYS A 197 -0.48 -6.88 -1.87
C LYS A 197 0.90 -7.38 -2.31
N MET A 198 0.90 -8.27 -3.31
CA MET A 198 2.12 -8.85 -3.89
C MET A 198 2.72 -7.95 -4.97
N GLY A 199 4.05 -7.94 -5.10
CA GLY A 199 4.75 -7.11 -6.10
C GLY A 199 4.32 -7.40 -7.54
N SER A 200 4.02 -8.67 -7.84
CA SER A 200 3.57 -9.13 -9.15
C SER A 200 2.29 -8.47 -9.67
N ASN A 201 1.44 -7.92 -8.80
CA ASN A 201 0.24 -7.19 -9.20
C ASN A 201 0.50 -5.77 -9.72
N TYR A 202 1.75 -5.27 -9.62
CA TYR A 202 2.09 -3.89 -9.94
C TYR A 202 3.02 -3.78 -11.14
N GLY A 203 3.99 -4.68 -11.31
CA GLY A 203 4.91 -4.65 -12.46
C GLY A 203 4.20 -4.54 -13.82
N PRO A 204 3.21 -5.40 -14.12
CA PRO A 204 2.46 -5.35 -15.39
C PRO A 204 1.63 -4.08 -15.62
N THR A 205 1.37 -3.26 -14.58
CA THR A 205 0.55 -2.05 -14.72
C THR A 205 1.34 -0.87 -15.28
N LEU A 206 2.68 -0.90 -15.22
CA LEU A 206 3.55 0.22 -15.53
C LEU A 206 3.47 0.68 -16.99
N GLU A 207 3.41 -0.26 -17.93
CA GLU A 207 3.25 0.07 -19.36
C GLU A 207 1.89 0.72 -19.63
N ILE A 208 0.85 0.32 -18.90
CA ILE A 208 -0.51 0.86 -19.09
C ILE A 208 -0.59 2.27 -18.51
N GLN A 209 0.05 2.48 -17.36
CA GLN A 209 0.21 3.81 -16.77
C GLN A 209 0.98 4.75 -17.71
N LYS A 210 2.07 4.28 -18.34
CA LYS A 210 2.80 5.05 -19.36
C LYS A 210 1.91 5.40 -20.57
N GLN A 211 1.04 4.49 -21.02
CA GLN A 211 0.08 4.77 -22.09
C GLN A 211 -0.97 5.82 -21.67
N ALA A 212 -1.43 5.80 -20.41
CA ALA A 212 -2.32 6.82 -19.87
C ALA A 212 -1.64 8.19 -19.87
N GLU A 213 -0.41 8.27 -19.37
CA GLU A 213 0.41 9.49 -19.33
C GLU A 213 0.66 10.06 -20.73
N ALA A 214 0.95 9.21 -21.72
CA ALA A 214 1.13 9.62 -23.11
C ALA A 214 -0.13 10.26 -23.74
N ARG A 215 -1.31 10.03 -23.14
CA ARG A 215 -2.59 10.65 -23.53
C ARG A 215 -2.98 11.84 -22.65
N GLY A 216 -2.10 12.30 -21.77
CA GLY A 216 -2.39 13.36 -20.80
C GLY A 216 -3.34 12.92 -19.68
N LEU A 217 -3.44 11.62 -19.41
CA LEU A 217 -4.24 11.04 -18.34
C LEU A 217 -3.37 10.74 -17.13
N HIS A 218 -3.96 10.79 -15.93
CA HIS A 218 -3.19 10.70 -14.67
C HIS A 218 -3.12 9.28 -14.11
N GLN A 219 -4.17 8.48 -14.28
CA GLN A 219 -4.30 7.13 -13.72
C GLN A 219 -5.09 6.21 -14.66
N VAL A 220 -5.11 4.92 -14.36
CA VAL A 220 -5.91 3.91 -15.07
C VAL A 220 -7.16 3.57 -14.26
N LEU A 221 -8.33 3.58 -14.89
CA LEU A 221 -9.56 2.97 -14.36
C LEU A 221 -9.59 1.51 -14.82
N TRP A 222 -9.44 0.58 -13.88
CA TRP A 222 -9.38 -0.84 -14.20
C TRP A 222 -10.78 -1.40 -14.41
N LEU A 223 -10.98 -1.97 -15.61
CA LEU A 223 -12.23 -2.61 -16.01
C LEU A 223 -12.06 -4.13 -15.99
N PHE A 224 -13.16 -4.85 -15.74
CA PHE A 224 -13.18 -6.31 -15.74
C PHE A 224 -14.46 -6.86 -16.38
N GLY A 225 -14.31 -7.96 -17.13
CA GLY A 225 -15.43 -8.69 -17.72
C GLY A 225 -16.07 -7.99 -18.92
N PRO A 226 -16.98 -8.68 -19.62
CA PRO A 226 -17.65 -8.16 -20.81
C PRO A 226 -18.59 -6.99 -20.49
N GLU A 227 -19.08 -6.88 -19.25
CA GLU A 227 -19.91 -5.77 -18.78
C GLU A 227 -19.08 -4.53 -18.38
N HIS A 228 -17.76 -4.57 -18.55
CA HIS A 228 -16.85 -3.49 -18.17
C HIS A 228 -17.06 -3.04 -16.71
N ARG A 229 -17.11 -4.02 -15.79
CA ARG A 229 -17.21 -3.78 -14.35
C ARG A 229 -16.03 -2.93 -13.89
N ILE A 230 -16.32 -1.84 -13.21
CA ILE A 230 -15.33 -0.95 -12.61
C ILE A 230 -14.76 -1.62 -11.36
N THR A 231 -13.44 -1.66 -11.24
CA THR A 231 -12.76 -2.34 -10.12
C THR A 231 -11.97 -1.38 -9.24
N GLU A 232 -10.91 -0.76 -9.76
CA GLU A 232 -10.00 0.12 -9.01
C GLU A 232 -9.50 1.28 -9.87
N VAL A 233 -8.98 2.34 -9.24
CA VAL A 233 -8.32 3.47 -9.92
C VAL A 233 -6.85 3.44 -9.59
N GLY A 234 -6.01 3.03 -10.54
CA GLY A 234 -4.58 2.87 -10.34
C GLY A 234 -4.29 1.86 -9.23
N ALA A 235 -3.75 2.34 -8.10
CA ALA A 235 -3.52 1.56 -6.89
C ALA A 235 -4.48 1.93 -5.72
N MET A 236 -5.64 2.51 -6.04
CA MET A 236 -6.65 2.97 -5.10
C MET A 236 -7.96 2.23 -5.33
N ASN A 237 -8.70 1.96 -4.25
CA ASN A 237 -10.10 1.56 -4.37
C ASN A 237 -10.93 2.71 -4.93
N ILE A 238 -11.98 2.38 -5.68
CA ILE A 238 -12.95 3.34 -6.19
C ILE A 238 -14.20 3.38 -5.32
N MET A 239 -14.75 4.57 -5.14
CA MET A 239 -16.09 4.80 -4.60
C MET A 239 -16.82 5.76 -5.52
N VAL A 240 -18.11 5.53 -5.72
CA VAL A 240 -18.98 6.39 -6.50
C VAL A 240 -20.13 6.83 -5.60
N PHE A 241 -20.41 8.12 -5.59
CA PHE A 241 -21.55 8.67 -4.87
C PHE A 241 -22.61 9.07 -5.91
N LEU A 242 -23.73 8.37 -5.89
CA LEU A 242 -24.80 8.45 -6.88
C LEU A 242 -26.05 9.09 -6.28
N ASP A 243 -26.73 9.91 -7.07
CA ASP A 243 -28.13 10.27 -6.83
C ASP A 243 -29.03 9.17 -7.42
N LYS A 244 -29.85 8.52 -6.60
CA LYS A 244 -30.78 7.47 -7.05
C LYS A 244 -32.10 8.04 -7.57
N GLY A 245 -32.29 9.35 -7.47
CA GLY A 245 -33.57 10.02 -7.66
C GLY A 245 -34.41 10.02 -6.37
N ASN A 246 -35.48 10.80 -6.38
CA ASN A 246 -36.43 10.91 -5.26
C ASN A 246 -35.81 11.32 -3.90
N GLY A 247 -34.64 11.97 -3.93
CA GLY A 247 -33.91 12.40 -2.73
C GLY A 247 -33.04 11.31 -2.10
N GLU A 248 -32.95 10.13 -2.70
CA GLU A 248 -32.10 9.04 -2.22
C GLU A 248 -30.69 9.14 -2.79
N LYS A 249 -29.68 8.92 -1.94
CA LYS A 249 -28.26 8.88 -2.35
C LYS A 249 -27.63 7.56 -1.99
N GLU A 250 -26.65 7.13 -2.77
CA GLU A 250 -25.92 5.88 -2.58
C GLU A 250 -24.41 6.12 -2.68
N LEU A 251 -23.66 5.75 -1.64
CA LEU A 251 -22.21 5.54 -1.73
C LEU A 251 -21.97 4.08 -2.08
N VAL A 252 -21.50 3.83 -3.30
CA VAL A 252 -21.25 2.47 -3.82
C VAL A 252 -19.76 2.24 -4.08
N THR A 253 -19.29 1.03 -3.78
CA THR A 253 -17.94 0.55 -4.11
C THR A 253 -17.99 -0.92 -4.53
N PRO A 254 -17.11 -1.39 -5.44
CA PRO A 254 -17.06 -2.80 -5.82
C PRO A 254 -16.84 -3.74 -4.61
N PRO A 255 -17.46 -4.94 -4.59
CA PRO A 255 -17.34 -5.89 -3.48
C PRO A 255 -15.95 -6.54 -3.41
N LEU A 256 -15.62 -7.14 -2.27
CA LEU A 256 -14.37 -7.89 -2.09
C LEU A 256 -14.49 -9.33 -2.64
N ASP A 257 -14.59 -9.46 -3.96
CA ASP A 257 -14.81 -10.73 -4.68
C ASP A 257 -13.52 -11.46 -5.12
N GLY A 258 -12.36 -10.95 -4.70
CA GLY A 258 -11.03 -11.47 -5.04
C GLY A 258 -10.25 -10.63 -6.05
N LEU A 259 -10.93 -9.75 -6.80
CA LEU A 259 -10.27 -8.81 -7.72
C LEU A 259 -9.79 -7.55 -7.00
N ILE A 260 -10.50 -7.13 -5.96
CA ILE A 260 -10.28 -5.84 -5.28
C ILE A 260 -9.30 -6.01 -4.11
N LEU A 261 -8.32 -5.11 -3.99
CA LEU A 261 -7.46 -5.08 -2.81
C LEU A 261 -8.26 -4.53 -1.62
N PRO A 262 -8.36 -5.25 -0.47
CA PRO A 262 -9.09 -4.76 0.69
C PRO A 262 -8.33 -3.58 1.34
N GLY A 263 -8.59 -2.37 0.88
CA GLY A 263 -7.94 -1.14 1.34
C GLY A 263 -8.38 -0.71 2.73
N VAL A 264 -7.43 -0.21 3.53
CA VAL A 264 -7.71 0.28 4.90
C VAL A 264 -8.56 1.55 4.84
N ILE A 265 -8.28 2.43 3.86
CA ILE A 265 -9.08 3.64 3.64
C ILE A 265 -10.48 3.30 3.14
N ARG A 266 -10.62 2.31 2.24
CA ARG A 266 -11.93 1.80 1.80
C ARG A 266 -12.77 1.34 3.00
N ASP A 267 -12.21 0.47 3.82
CA ASP A 267 -12.87 -0.03 5.04
C ASP A 267 -13.25 1.10 6.01
N SER A 268 -12.36 2.08 6.18
CA SER A 268 -12.60 3.24 7.05
C SER A 268 -13.73 4.14 6.54
N ILE A 269 -13.76 4.46 5.24
CA ILE A 269 -14.84 5.28 4.65
C ILE A 269 -16.18 4.56 4.75
N LEU A 270 -16.24 3.27 4.42
CA LEU A 270 -17.48 2.48 4.56
C LEU A 270 -17.97 2.45 6.01
N SER A 271 -17.06 2.29 6.98
CA SER A 271 -17.40 2.30 8.41
C SER A 271 -18.00 3.63 8.85
N LEU A 272 -17.39 4.76 8.43
CA LEU A 272 -17.89 6.11 8.76
C LEU A 272 -19.23 6.39 8.09
N ALA A 273 -19.35 6.10 6.78
CA ALA A 273 -20.58 6.32 6.03
C ALA A 273 -21.77 5.55 6.62
N ARG A 274 -21.54 4.29 7.05
CA ARG A 274 -22.56 3.47 7.73
C ARG A 274 -22.95 4.02 9.10
N GLN A 275 -22.04 4.68 9.80
CA GLN A 275 -22.34 5.32 11.09
C GLN A 275 -23.18 6.58 10.93
N TRP A 276 -22.98 7.35 9.85
CA TRP A 276 -23.76 8.56 9.60
C TRP A 276 -25.22 8.27 9.28
N GLN A 277 -25.52 7.15 8.60
CA GLN A 277 -26.89 6.76 8.22
C GLN A 277 -27.63 7.82 7.38
N GLU A 278 -26.90 8.67 6.66
CA GLU A 278 -27.46 9.76 5.84
C GLU A 278 -27.79 9.33 4.40
N PHE A 279 -27.23 8.21 3.95
CA PHE A 279 -27.39 7.68 2.60
C PHE A 279 -27.11 6.17 2.59
N THR A 280 -27.55 5.50 1.53
CA THR A 280 -27.32 4.06 1.35
C THR A 280 -25.83 3.78 1.12
N VAL A 281 -25.29 2.74 1.75
CA VAL A 281 -23.90 2.31 1.58
C VAL A 281 -23.87 0.89 1.05
N SER A 282 -23.44 0.73 -0.21
CA SER A 282 -23.51 -0.54 -0.93
C SER A 282 -22.12 -1.05 -1.35
N GLU A 283 -21.89 -2.35 -1.16
CA GLU A 283 -20.78 -3.07 -1.75
C GLU A 283 -21.33 -3.94 -2.89
N ARG A 284 -21.38 -3.41 -4.11
CA ARG A 284 -21.95 -4.07 -5.30
C ARG A 284 -21.18 -3.71 -6.56
N ASP A 285 -21.39 -4.48 -7.61
CA ASP A 285 -20.83 -4.18 -8.91
C ASP A 285 -21.35 -2.85 -9.45
N ILE A 286 -20.46 -2.17 -10.18
CA ILE A 286 -20.69 -0.92 -10.89
C ILE A 286 -20.11 -1.11 -12.29
N THR A 287 -20.88 -0.81 -13.33
CA THR A 287 -20.43 -0.95 -14.72
C THR A 287 -20.18 0.41 -15.36
N MET A 288 -19.40 0.43 -16.46
CA MET A 288 -19.25 1.65 -17.24
C MET A 288 -20.58 2.16 -17.80
N ASP A 289 -21.48 1.26 -18.20
CA ASP A 289 -22.80 1.64 -18.71
C ASP A 289 -23.65 2.34 -17.64
N GLU A 290 -23.63 1.85 -16.39
CA GLU A 290 -24.29 2.50 -15.25
C GLU A 290 -23.77 3.93 -15.04
N ILE A 291 -22.44 4.13 -15.10
CA ILE A 291 -21.83 5.45 -14.94
C ILE A 291 -22.17 6.40 -16.09
N ILE A 292 -22.17 5.90 -17.34
CA ILE A 292 -22.54 6.69 -18.51
C ILE A 292 -24.00 7.13 -18.41
N GLN A 293 -24.89 6.22 -18.02
CA GLN A 293 -26.30 6.51 -17.83
C GLN A 293 -26.51 7.55 -16.72
N ALA A 294 -25.95 7.32 -15.52
CA ALA A 294 -26.07 8.25 -14.39
C ALA A 294 -25.60 9.66 -14.76
N LYS A 295 -24.44 9.76 -15.43
CA LYS A 295 -23.93 11.05 -15.94
C LYS A 295 -24.87 11.71 -16.92
N SER A 296 -25.49 10.95 -17.83
CA SER A 296 -26.45 11.49 -18.82
C SER A 296 -27.73 12.02 -18.17
N GLU A 297 -28.10 11.46 -17.02
CA GLU A 297 -29.26 11.86 -16.22
C GLU A 297 -28.94 12.95 -15.19
N GLY A 298 -27.66 13.35 -15.06
CA GLY A 298 -27.21 14.32 -14.06
C GLY A 298 -27.18 13.80 -12.63
N LYS A 299 -27.00 12.48 -12.47
CA LYS A 299 -27.06 11.72 -11.21
C LYS A 299 -25.69 11.21 -10.74
#